data_AF-A0A9Q9I3N7-F1
#
_entry.id   AF-A0A9Q9I3N7-F1
#
_cell.length_a   1.000
_cell.length_b   1.000
_cell.length_c   1.000
_cell.angle_alpha   90.00
_cell.angle_beta   90.00
_cell.angle_gamma   90.00
#
_symmetry.space_group_name_H-M   'P 1'
#
loop_
_entity.id
_entity.type
_entity.pdbx_description
1 polymer ?
#
loop_
_entity_poly.entity_id
_entity_poly.type
_entity_poly.pdbx_seq_one_letter_code
_entity_poly.pdbx_strand_id
1 'polypeptide(L)' 'MKTMNNRQVRIPGPREHDVAEHCRKFGIGPAEEKKLKKLLGPRAPLHEIHANAPPRQPKWR' A
#
# COMPACT_ATOMS: atom_id res chain seq x y z
N MET A 1 -38.68 -15.23 10.99
CA MET A 1 -38.17 -13.86 11.18
C MET A 1 -36.80 -13.77 10.52
N LYS A 2 -36.61 -12.92 9.50
CA LYS A 2 -35.31 -12.77 8.82
C LYS A 2 -34.38 -11.94 9.71
N THR A 3 -33.33 -12.55 10.25
CA THR A 3 -32.24 -11.88 10.95
C THR A 3 -31.43 -11.07 9.94
N MET A 4 -31.80 -9.81 9.73
CA MET A 4 -31.02 -8.87 8.94
C MET A 4 -29.74 -8.55 9.70
N ASN A 5 -28.67 -9.29 9.37
CA ASN A 5 -27.35 -9.10 9.95
C ASN A 5 -26.79 -7.78 9.42
N ASN A 6 -27.13 -6.69 10.09
CA ASN A 6 -26.71 -5.33 9.74
C ASN A 6 -25.25 -5.14 10.20
N ARG A 7 -24.34 -5.94 9.64
CA ARG A 7 -22.90 -5.79 9.82
C ARG A 7 -22.51 -4.52 9.11
N GLN A 8 -22.54 -3.41 9.84
CA GLN A 8 -21.95 -2.16 9.38
C GLN A 8 -20.46 -2.44 9.09
N VAL A 9 -20.16 -2.70 7.82
CA VAL A 9 -18.78 -2.84 7.35
C VAL A 9 -18.20 -1.44 7.49
N ARG A 10 -17.39 -1.24 8.53
CA ARG A 10 -16.59 -0.02 8.66
C ARG A 10 -15.70 0.02 7.42
N ILE A 11 -16.05 0.86 6.45
CA ILE A 11 -15.19 1.18 5.31
C ILE A 11 -14.14 2.11 5.90
N PRO A 12 -12.92 1.64 6.20
CA PRO A 12 -11.90 2.56 6.65
C PRO A 12 -11.66 3.55 5.50
N GLY A 13 -11.68 4.84 5.82
CA GLY A 13 -11.41 5.89 4.83
C GLY A 13 -10.05 5.70 4.15
N PRO A 14 -9.74 6.49 3.11
CA PRO A 14 -8.50 6.39 2.37
C PRO A 14 -7.29 6.41 3.31
N ARG A 15 -6.67 5.26 3.52
CA ARG A 15 -5.43 5.15 4.30
C ARG A 15 -4.30 5.50 3.35
N GLU A 16 -4.01 6.78 3.30
CA GLU A 16 -2.80 7.26 2.67
C GLU A 16 -1.61 6.87 3.54
N HIS A 17 -0.64 6.21 2.94
CA HIS A 17 0.61 5.83 3.59
C HIS A 17 1.72 6.73 3.07
N ASP A 18 2.64 7.11 3.96
CA ASP A 18 3.87 7.77 3.55
C ASP A 18 4.71 6.79 2.72
N VAL A 19 5.06 7.21 1.51
CA VAL A 19 5.78 6.36 0.55
C VAL A 19 7.18 6.03 1.07
N ALA A 20 7.85 6.95 1.76
CA ALA A 20 9.19 6.74 2.29
C ALA A 20 9.19 5.78 3.49
N GLU A 21 8.24 5.93 4.42
CA GLU A 21 8.06 4.95 5.49
C GLU A 21 7.76 3.55 4.95
N HIS A 22 6.91 3.46 3.93
CA HIS A 22 6.61 2.18 3.29
C HIS A 22 7.86 1.58 2.65
N CYS A 23 8.61 2.37 1.86
CA CYS A 23 9.83 1.90 1.22
C CYS A 23 10.86 1.39 2.23
N ARG A 24 11.08 2.12 3.33
CA ARG A 24 11.96 1.70 4.43
C ARG A 24 11.52 0.39 5.06
N LYS A 25 10.21 0.23 5.35
CA LYS A 25 9.66 -0.97 5.98
C LYS A 25 9.82 -2.22 5.10
N PHE A 26 9.70 -2.05 3.79
CA PHE A 26 9.76 -3.16 2.82
C PHE A 26 11.14 -3.37 2.19
N GLY A 27 12.16 -2.62 2.63
CA GLY A 27 13.53 -2.73 2.10
C GLY A 27 13.63 -2.31 0.64
N ILE A 28 12.75 -1.42 0.18
CA ILE A 28 12.80 -0.86 -1.17
C ILE A 28 13.99 0.10 -1.24
N GLY A 29 14.84 -0.09 -2.26
CA GLY A 29 16.05 0.73 -2.44
C GLY A 29 15.74 2.22 -2.69
N PRO A 30 16.71 3.12 -2.44
CA PRO A 30 16.51 4.57 -2.53
C PRO A 30 16.16 5.06 -3.95
N ALA A 31 16.60 4.35 -4.99
CA ALA A 31 16.25 4.67 -6.38
C ALA A 31 14.75 4.44 -6.66
N GLU A 32 14.21 3.32 -6.17
CA GLU A 32 12.79 2.98 -6.31
C GLU A 32 11.92 3.83 -5.40
N GLU A 33 12.39 4.19 -4.20
CA GLU A 33 11.71 5.17 -3.33
C GLU A 33 11.55 6.52 -4.04
N LYS A 34 12.62 7.03 -4.66
CA LYS A 34 12.59 8.30 -5.41
C LYS A 34 11.62 8.23 -6.59
N LYS A 35 11.57 7.09 -7.29
CA LYS A 35 10.65 6.84 -8.39
C LYS A 35 9.20 6.82 -7.91
N LEU A 36 8.89 6.07 -6.85
CA LEU A 36 7.57 6.00 -6.24
C LEU A 36 7.11 7.36 -5.74
N LYS A 37 8.00 8.12 -5.08
CA LYS A 37 7.71 9.47 -4.59
C LYS A 37 7.44 10.46 -5.73
N LYS A 38 8.10 10.30 -6.89
CA LYS A 38 7.84 11.12 -8.08
C LYS A 38 6.52 10.78 -8.76
N LEU A 39 6.13 9.50 -8.76
CA LEU A 39 4.95 9.00 -9.46
C LEU A 39 3.67 9.21 -8.64
N LEU A 40 3.71 8.88 -7.34
CA LEU A 40 2.56 8.87 -6.45
C LEU A 40 2.49 10.11 -5.53
N GLY A 41 3.61 10.82 -5.40
CA GLY A 41 3.76 11.89 -4.41
C GLY A 41 4.26 11.37 -3.05
N PRO A 42 4.30 12.22 -2.01
CA PRO A 42 4.78 11.84 -0.69
C PRO A 42 3.86 10.85 0.03
N ARG A 43 2.56 10.88 -0.27
CA ARG A 43 1.54 10.03 0.34
C ARG A 43 0.67 9.40 -0.73
N ALA A 44 0.42 8.11 -0.59
CA ALA A 44 -0.43 7.38 -1.52
C ALA A 44 -1.12 6.19 -0.86
N PRO A 45 -2.26 5.74 -1.40
CA PRO A 45 -2.93 4.57 -0.88
C PRO A 45 -2.10 3.31 -1.12
N LEU A 46 -2.25 2.33 -0.23
CA LEU A 46 -1.39 1.14 -0.19
C LEU A 46 -1.43 0.29 -1.47
N HIS A 47 -2.59 0.21 -2.13
CA HIS A 47 -2.74 -0.54 -3.38
C HIS A 47 -1.93 0.09 -4.52
N GLU A 48 -1.87 1.42 -4.61
CA GLU A 48 -1.07 2.13 -5.61
C GLU A 48 0.43 1.95 -5.36
N ILE A 49 0.86 2.00 -4.09
CA ILE A 49 2.25 1.76 -3.73
C ILE A 49 2.66 0.33 -4.12
N HIS A 50 1.81 -0.67 -3.84
CA HIS A 50 2.06 -2.05 -4.21
C HIS A 50 2.04 -2.29 -5.73
N ALA A 51 1.16 -1.63 -6.47
CA ALA A 51 1.09 -1.76 -7.93
C ALA A 51 2.34 -1.22 -8.64
N ASN A 52 2.99 -0.23 -8.04
CA ASN A 52 4.17 0.43 -8.61
C ASN A 52 5.49 0.00 -7.97
N ALA A 53 5.45 -0.73 -6.85
CA ALA A 53 6.64 -1.25 -6.19
C ALA A 53 7.30 -2.36 -7.03
N PRO A 54 8.62 -2.54 -6.91
CA PRO A 54 9.30 -3.63 -7.60
C PRO A 54 8.70 -4.98 -7.19
N PRO A 55 8.57 -5.93 -8.13
CA PRO A 55 8.03 -7.25 -7.82
C PRO A 55 8.90 -7.92 -6.76
N ARG A 56 8.25 -8.46 -5.72
CA ARG A 56 8.97 -9.24 -4.71
C ARG A 56 9.54 -10.48 -5.37
N GLN A 57 10.81 -10.77 -5.11
CA GLN A 57 11.42 -11.99 -5.60
C GLN A 57 10.62 -13.20 -5.11
N PRO A 58 10.38 -14.21 -5.97
CA PRO A 58 9.71 -15.42 -5.55
C PRO A 58 10.52 -16.10 -4.45
N LYS A 59 9.85 -16.47 -3.36
CA LYS A 59 10.45 -17.38 -2.37
C LYS A 59 10.40 -18.79 -2.95
N TRP A 60 11.55 -19.29 -3.37
CA TRP A 60 11.73 -20.72 -3.65
C TRP A 60 11.50 -21.47 -2.32
N ARG A 61 10.55 -22.40 -2.31
CA ARG A 61 10.11 -23.14 -1.13
C ARG A 61 10.67 -24.55 -1.14
#